data_AF-A0A973J0P0-F1
#
_entry.id   AF-A0A973J0P0-F1
#
_cell.length_a   1.000
_cell.length_b   1.000
_cell.length_c   1.000
_cell.angle_alpha   90.00
_cell.angle_beta   90.00
_cell.angle_gamma   90.00
#
_symmetry.space_group_name_H-M   'P 1'
#
loop_
_entity.id
_entity.type
_entity.pdbx_description
1 polymer ?
#
loop_
_entity_poly.entity_id
_entity_poly.type
_entity_poly.pdbx_seq_one_letter_code
_entity_poly.pdbx_strand_id
1 'polypeptide(L)'
;MKTLIVIREKDYGWMSSFFPGVHPLVVPICNKPFIEFLLDFAILAGSTAVRIVSDGSLNSVEAYCETGDRWGIELGYGSIRQNDSDETVMEKNRLFCSEDRVLVINGFIFIRYADKAGLKSFFAETSSGSLSRCSSGSIELTGIPEDVSAAPGTLPFSLTDLHSIDSYYRLNAEILTDYPSPYVLPGYSNEPDCHMGRNVVISKGAEVIKPVVIGNNVQIMKGAIVGPSAVIGSNVIVDRESTVSRSIVLDNTYIGEQLDIVGRIASGNTLVDPETAFLVSMEDPHLLAGMNKAARRQGLVLIRYLAHAAIALLLILLLILPYLFFRILLSVTAKWQTRAVTFYGANEGKSFTSALPSISCGGTTCSLFTRLSLDRFPMFFHVLAGKIGVIGSFPLEVKESGHGETEIFSGYRPAVFSYAEAEDWPADAGESAIVERYYAVHGTPAQDIVLTVKAFLNRMHPGEQE
;
A
#
# COMPACT_ATOMS: atom_id res chain seq x y z
N MET A 1 9.93 -8.28 -33.91
CA MET A 1 8.45 -8.33 -33.74
C MET A 1 8.06 -7.22 -32.78
N LYS A 2 6.86 -6.67 -32.95
CA LYS A 2 6.27 -5.69 -32.04
C LYS A 2 4.97 -6.25 -31.45
N THR A 3 4.50 -5.71 -30.33
CA THR A 3 3.18 -6.05 -29.79
C THR A 3 2.28 -4.81 -29.70
N LEU A 4 1.03 -4.95 -30.11
CA LEU A 4 -0.02 -3.96 -29.90
C LEU A 4 -1.02 -4.53 -28.88
N ILE A 5 -1.13 -3.89 -27.71
CA ILE A 5 -2.10 -4.23 -26.67
C ILE A 5 -3.29 -3.27 -26.81
N VAL A 6 -4.48 -3.82 -27.01
CA VAL A 6 -5.72 -3.06 -27.21
C VAL A 6 -6.66 -3.36 -26.05
N ILE A 7 -7.01 -2.33 -25.27
CA ILE A 7 -7.98 -2.42 -24.18
C ILE A 7 -9.15 -1.48 -24.46
N ARG A 8 -10.37 -1.96 -24.20
CA ARG A 8 -11.60 -1.19 -24.31
C ARG A 8 -12.29 -1.22 -22.96
N GLU A 9 -12.07 -0.20 -22.13
CA GLU A 9 -12.58 -0.11 -20.77
C GLU A 9 -14.11 -0.23 -20.70
N LYS A 10 -14.82 0.21 -21.76
CA LYS A 10 -16.28 0.06 -21.86
C LYS A 10 -16.76 -1.40 -21.74
N ASP A 11 -15.93 -2.35 -22.15
CA ASP A 11 -16.28 -3.78 -22.18
C ASP A 11 -16.11 -4.44 -20.80
N TYR A 12 -15.48 -3.75 -19.84
CA TYR A 12 -15.15 -4.26 -18.50
C TYR A 12 -15.89 -3.49 -17.41
N GLY A 13 -17.17 -3.18 -17.63
CA GLY A 13 -18.01 -2.41 -16.71
C GLY A 13 -18.08 -2.99 -15.29
N TRP A 14 -17.95 -4.31 -15.13
CA TRP A 14 -17.90 -4.97 -13.83
C TRP A 14 -16.74 -4.45 -12.96
N MET A 15 -15.60 -4.10 -13.57
CA MET A 15 -14.43 -3.61 -12.83
C MET A 15 -14.72 -2.30 -12.12
N SER A 16 -15.48 -1.40 -12.74
CA SER A 16 -15.80 -0.09 -12.14
C SER A 16 -16.55 -0.21 -10.80
N SER A 17 -17.26 -1.32 -10.59
CA SER A 17 -18.01 -1.59 -9.37
C SER A 17 -17.13 -2.06 -8.20
N PHE A 18 -16.05 -2.78 -8.50
CA PHE A 18 -15.17 -3.38 -7.48
C PHE A 18 -13.81 -2.67 -7.33
N PHE A 19 -13.35 -1.98 -8.38
CA PHE A 19 -12.08 -1.27 -8.46
C PHE A 19 -12.29 0.16 -8.99
N PRO A 20 -12.98 1.02 -8.23
CA PRO A 20 -13.33 2.36 -8.71
C PRO A 20 -12.08 3.21 -8.99
N GLY A 21 -11.98 3.74 -10.21
CA GLY A 21 -10.87 4.59 -10.63
C GLY A 21 -9.56 3.86 -10.94
N VAL A 22 -9.57 2.52 -10.98
CA VAL A 22 -8.42 1.70 -11.35
C VAL A 22 -8.56 1.29 -12.82
N HIS A 23 -7.52 1.55 -13.63
CA HIS A 23 -7.50 1.13 -15.02
C HIS A 23 -7.30 -0.40 -15.11
N PRO A 24 -7.98 -1.13 -16.04
CA PRO A 24 -7.90 -2.59 -16.12
C PRO A 24 -6.48 -3.15 -16.17
N LEU A 25 -5.58 -2.49 -16.90
CA LEU A 25 -4.18 -2.89 -17.02
C LEU A 25 -3.35 -2.83 -15.72
N VAL A 26 -3.78 -2.08 -14.70
CA VAL A 26 -3.04 -1.95 -13.44
C VAL A 26 -3.71 -2.66 -12.26
N VAL A 27 -4.79 -3.40 -12.51
CA VAL A 27 -5.40 -4.23 -11.45
C VAL A 27 -4.40 -5.29 -10.99
N PRO A 28 -4.19 -5.47 -9.68
CA PRO A 28 -3.21 -6.43 -9.18
C PRO A 28 -3.76 -7.85 -9.27
N ILE A 29 -2.95 -8.78 -9.76
CA ILE A 29 -3.16 -10.23 -9.72
C ILE A 29 -1.96 -10.81 -8.98
N CYS A 30 -2.17 -11.39 -7.80
CA CYS A 30 -1.12 -11.84 -6.89
C CYS A 30 -0.09 -10.72 -6.62
N ASN A 31 -0.59 -9.51 -6.30
CA ASN A 31 0.19 -8.28 -6.10
C ASN A 31 1.01 -7.78 -7.30
N LYS A 32 0.89 -8.41 -8.48
CA LYS A 32 1.53 -7.98 -9.71
C LYS A 32 0.51 -7.28 -10.61
N PRO A 33 0.77 -6.05 -11.09
CA PRO A 33 -0.15 -5.39 -12.03
C PRO A 33 -0.34 -6.22 -13.30
N PHE A 34 -1.58 -6.33 -13.77
CA PHE A 34 -1.93 -7.18 -14.91
C PHE A 34 -1.09 -6.90 -16.17
N ILE A 35 -0.76 -5.64 -16.44
CA ILE A 35 0.08 -5.23 -17.58
C ILE A 35 1.43 -5.95 -17.60
N GLU A 36 2.03 -6.21 -16.44
CA GLU A 36 3.33 -6.89 -16.40
C GLU A 36 3.24 -8.32 -16.94
N PHE A 37 2.12 -9.02 -16.75
CA PHE A 37 1.95 -10.36 -17.34
C PHE A 37 1.87 -10.30 -18.87
N LEU A 38 1.25 -9.25 -19.43
CA LEU A 38 1.20 -9.04 -20.88
C LEU A 38 2.57 -8.64 -21.43
N LEU A 39 3.32 -7.80 -20.72
CA LEU A 39 4.68 -7.42 -21.11
C LEU A 39 5.63 -8.62 -21.06
N ASP A 40 5.59 -9.41 -19.99
CA ASP A 40 6.36 -10.65 -19.88
C ASP A 40 6.07 -11.58 -21.06
N PHE A 41 4.80 -11.78 -21.39
CA PHE A 41 4.40 -12.60 -22.54
C PHE A 41 4.90 -12.01 -23.87
N ALA A 42 4.75 -10.70 -24.08
CA ALA A 42 5.23 -10.02 -25.29
C ALA A 42 6.76 -10.17 -25.46
N ILE A 43 7.52 -10.07 -24.37
CA ILE A 43 8.97 -10.24 -24.35
C ILE A 43 9.35 -11.69 -24.64
N LEU A 44 8.68 -12.66 -24.00
CA LEU A 44 8.88 -14.09 -24.27
C LEU A 44 8.53 -14.46 -25.72
N ALA A 45 7.53 -13.79 -26.31
CA ALA A 45 7.18 -13.93 -27.72
C ALA A 45 8.21 -13.29 -28.67
N GLY A 46 9.17 -12.50 -28.16
CA GLY A 46 10.24 -11.88 -28.92
C GLY A 46 9.97 -10.45 -29.38
N SER A 47 9.09 -9.72 -28.66
CA SER A 47 8.81 -8.31 -28.94
C SER A 47 9.91 -7.39 -28.43
N THR A 48 10.30 -6.41 -29.23
CA THR A 48 11.28 -5.37 -28.84
C THR A 48 10.61 -4.04 -28.51
N ALA A 49 9.38 -3.83 -28.99
CA ALA A 49 8.57 -2.67 -28.67
C ALA A 49 7.11 -3.09 -28.45
N VAL A 50 6.43 -2.43 -27.53
CA VAL A 50 5.02 -2.65 -27.23
C VAL A 50 4.28 -1.32 -27.26
N ARG A 51 3.16 -1.27 -27.97
CA ARG A 51 2.25 -0.13 -27.97
C ARG A 51 0.96 -0.48 -27.26
N ILE A 52 0.58 0.31 -26.27
CA ILE A 52 -0.64 0.13 -25.48
C ILE A 52 -1.64 1.17 -25.93
N VAL A 53 -2.85 0.74 -26.29
CA VAL A 53 -3.93 1.64 -26.66
C VAL A 53 -5.20 1.35 -25.86
N SER A 54 -5.85 2.41 -25.38
CA SER A 54 -7.10 2.34 -24.62
C SER A 54 -8.11 3.38 -25.10
N ASP A 55 -9.40 3.09 -24.93
CA ASP A 55 -10.50 4.04 -25.14
C ASP A 55 -10.74 4.95 -23.92
N GLY A 56 -10.10 4.66 -22.78
CA GLY A 56 -10.04 5.54 -21.62
C GLY A 56 -8.62 6.04 -21.31
N SER A 57 -8.41 6.46 -20.07
CA SER A 57 -7.20 7.19 -19.67
C SER A 57 -6.06 6.24 -19.31
N LEU A 58 -4.93 6.39 -19.99
CA LEU A 58 -3.72 5.59 -19.73
C LEU A 58 -2.78 6.20 -18.67
N ASN A 59 -3.12 7.33 -18.04
CA ASN A 59 -2.20 8.05 -17.14
C ASN A 59 -1.62 7.17 -16.02
N SER A 60 -2.42 6.27 -15.43
CA SER A 60 -1.94 5.36 -14.38
C SER A 60 -1.05 4.24 -14.93
N VAL A 61 -1.29 3.79 -16.16
CA VAL A 61 -0.47 2.82 -16.88
C VAL A 61 0.87 3.46 -17.25
N GLU A 62 0.84 4.67 -17.81
CA GLU A 62 2.02 5.46 -18.17
C GLU A 62 2.88 5.77 -16.95
N ALA A 63 2.28 6.18 -15.83
CA ALA A 63 3.00 6.44 -14.60
C ALA A 63 3.66 5.18 -14.01
N TYR A 64 3.12 4.00 -14.28
CA TYR A 64 3.66 2.73 -13.79
C TYR A 64 4.76 2.15 -14.69
N CYS A 65 4.51 2.15 -16.00
CA CYS A 65 5.34 1.51 -17.01
C CYS A 65 6.44 2.45 -17.57
N GLU A 66 6.24 3.77 -17.47
CA GLU A 66 7.13 4.80 -18.00
C GLU A 66 7.49 4.53 -19.47
N THR A 67 8.78 4.46 -19.82
CA THR A 67 9.29 4.20 -21.17
C THR A 67 9.47 2.71 -21.48
N GLY A 68 9.33 1.82 -20.49
CA GLY A 68 9.62 0.39 -20.66
C GLY A 68 11.04 -0.04 -20.34
N ASP A 69 11.92 0.88 -19.96
CA ASP A 69 13.35 0.61 -19.72
C ASP A 69 13.57 -0.48 -18.66
N ARG A 70 12.69 -0.57 -17.66
CA ARG A 70 12.68 -1.63 -16.63
C ARG A 70 12.63 -3.04 -17.22
N TRP A 71 12.03 -3.21 -18.38
CA TRP A 71 11.87 -4.49 -19.08
C TRP A 71 12.78 -4.62 -20.31
N GLY A 72 13.55 -3.58 -20.65
CA GLY A 72 14.43 -3.57 -21.82
C GLY A 72 13.67 -3.54 -23.16
N ILE A 73 12.46 -2.98 -23.18
CA ILE A 73 11.63 -2.80 -24.38
C ILE A 73 11.18 -1.35 -24.51
N GLU A 74 10.90 -0.91 -25.73
CA GLU A 74 10.30 0.40 -25.98
C GLU A 74 8.78 0.36 -25.75
N LEU A 75 8.26 1.19 -24.85
CA LEU A 75 6.83 1.35 -24.63
C LEU A 75 6.29 2.64 -25.23
N GLY A 76 5.18 2.51 -25.95
CA GLY A 76 4.42 3.63 -26.47
C GLY A 76 2.94 3.56 -26.10
N TYR A 77 2.31 4.72 -25.95
CA TYR A 77 0.91 4.83 -25.54
C TYR A 77 0.08 5.54 -26.62
N GLY A 78 -1.20 5.22 -26.68
CA GLY A 78 -2.13 5.83 -27.62
C GLY A 78 -3.57 5.75 -27.14
N SER A 79 -4.41 6.63 -27.68
CA SER A 79 -5.83 6.62 -27.42
C SER A 79 -6.58 6.11 -28.65
N ILE A 80 -7.60 5.30 -28.41
CA ILE A 80 -8.60 4.88 -29.39
C ILE A 80 -9.97 5.44 -28.98
N ARG A 81 -10.95 5.35 -29.86
CA ARG A 81 -12.35 5.66 -29.54
C ARG A 81 -13.09 4.38 -29.24
N GLN A 82 -14.09 4.48 -28.37
CA GLN A 82 -14.98 3.38 -27.98
C GLN A 82 -15.53 2.59 -29.19
N ASN A 83 -15.84 3.26 -30.30
CA ASN A 83 -16.46 2.64 -31.48
C ASN A 83 -15.48 2.37 -32.62
N ASP A 84 -14.17 2.54 -32.42
CA ASP A 84 -13.21 2.17 -33.46
C ASP A 84 -13.25 0.66 -33.68
N SER A 85 -13.42 0.21 -34.94
CA SER A 85 -13.23 -1.20 -35.29
C SER A 85 -11.77 -1.61 -35.13
N ASP A 86 -11.49 -2.91 -35.09
CA ASP A 86 -10.11 -3.39 -35.01
C ASP A 86 -9.27 -2.94 -36.23
N GLU A 87 -9.88 -2.89 -37.42
CA GLU A 87 -9.27 -2.29 -38.61
C GLU A 87 -8.91 -0.81 -38.41
N THR A 88 -9.81 -0.01 -37.84
CA THR A 88 -9.54 1.41 -37.54
C THR A 88 -8.43 1.57 -36.51
N VAL A 89 -8.38 0.70 -35.48
CA VAL A 89 -7.30 0.70 -34.49
C VAL A 89 -5.96 0.41 -35.17
N MET A 90 -5.91 -0.56 -36.09
CA MET A 90 -4.71 -0.87 -36.85
C MET A 90 -4.29 0.30 -37.75
N GLU A 91 -5.22 0.95 -38.46
CA GLU A 91 -4.94 2.13 -39.30
C GLU A 91 -4.36 3.30 -38.50
N LYS A 92 -4.92 3.59 -37.32
CA LYS A 92 -4.42 4.64 -36.42
C LYS A 92 -3.00 4.37 -35.92
N ASN A 93 -2.63 3.10 -35.84
CA ASN A 93 -1.32 2.65 -35.39
C ASN A 93 -0.43 2.16 -36.54
N ARG A 94 -0.76 2.48 -37.80
CA ARG A 94 -0.06 1.99 -39.00
C ARG A 94 1.45 2.23 -38.99
N LEU A 95 1.92 3.34 -38.41
CA LEU A 95 3.35 3.66 -38.32
C LEU A 95 4.09 2.76 -37.32
N PHE A 96 3.41 2.34 -36.26
CA PHE A 96 3.96 1.37 -35.32
C PHE A 96 3.94 -0.03 -35.92
N CYS A 97 2.84 -0.35 -36.62
CA CYS A 97 2.61 -1.67 -37.21
C CYS A 97 3.30 -1.89 -38.58
N SER A 98 3.86 -0.85 -39.19
CA SER A 98 4.56 -0.98 -40.47
C SER A 98 5.90 -1.67 -40.28
N GLU A 99 6.35 -2.39 -41.33
CA GLU A 99 7.69 -2.97 -41.49
C GLU A 99 8.00 -4.20 -40.62
N ASP A 100 7.28 -4.39 -39.51
CA ASP A 100 7.46 -5.52 -38.60
C ASP A 100 6.24 -6.42 -38.54
N ARG A 101 6.48 -7.68 -38.14
CA ARG A 101 5.42 -8.56 -37.64
C ARG A 101 4.88 -8.01 -36.31
N VAL A 102 3.57 -8.00 -36.15
CA VAL A 102 2.88 -7.43 -34.99
C VAL A 102 1.98 -8.48 -34.33
N LEU A 103 2.26 -8.77 -33.06
CA LEU A 103 1.37 -9.51 -32.18
C LEU A 103 0.30 -8.56 -31.65
N VAL A 104 -0.97 -8.85 -31.88
CA VAL A 104 -2.09 -8.06 -31.39
C VAL A 104 -2.77 -8.81 -30.25
N ILE A 105 -2.78 -8.21 -29.07
CA ILE A 105 -3.48 -8.72 -27.89
C ILE A 105 -4.68 -7.81 -27.67
N ASN A 106 -5.88 -8.31 -27.95
CA ASN A 106 -7.12 -7.56 -27.83
C ASN A 106 -7.89 -8.04 -26.60
N GLY A 107 -8.23 -7.11 -25.72
CA GLY A 107 -9.13 -7.33 -24.60
C GLY A 107 -8.46 -7.72 -23.28
N PHE A 108 -9.29 -7.88 -22.24
CA PHE A 108 -8.87 -8.21 -20.89
C PHE A 108 -8.85 -9.74 -20.74
N ILE A 109 -7.71 -10.32 -21.13
CA ILE A 109 -7.49 -11.77 -21.21
C ILE A 109 -6.20 -12.17 -20.49
N PHE A 110 -6.25 -13.20 -19.66
CA PHE A 110 -5.04 -13.74 -19.05
C PHE A 110 -4.45 -14.86 -19.91
N ILE A 111 -3.15 -14.76 -20.19
CA ILE A 111 -2.45 -15.67 -21.11
C ILE A 111 -1.70 -16.73 -20.30
N ARG A 112 -2.09 -17.98 -20.47
CA ARG A 112 -1.44 -19.15 -19.86
C ARG A 112 -0.39 -19.73 -20.77
N TYR A 113 0.80 -19.96 -20.25
CA TYR A 113 1.89 -20.63 -20.97
C TYR A 113 2.72 -21.45 -20.01
N ALA A 114 3.14 -22.64 -20.45
CA ALA A 114 3.98 -23.54 -19.64
C ALA A 114 5.45 -23.47 -20.05
N ASP A 115 5.72 -23.44 -21.35
CA ASP A 115 7.09 -23.39 -21.90
C ASP A 115 7.46 -21.96 -22.32
N LYS A 116 8.41 -21.36 -21.59
CA LYS A 116 8.96 -20.04 -21.89
C LYS A 116 9.89 -20.05 -23.10
N ALA A 117 10.63 -21.15 -23.32
CA ALA A 117 11.69 -21.21 -24.33
C ALA A 117 11.12 -21.36 -25.75
N GLY A 118 10.02 -22.11 -25.90
CA GLY A 118 9.37 -22.35 -27.18
C GLY A 118 8.58 -21.17 -27.76
N LEU A 119 8.16 -20.19 -26.95
CA LEU A 119 7.29 -19.10 -27.38
C LEU A 119 7.91 -18.25 -28.49
N LYS A 120 9.18 -17.85 -28.34
CA LYS A 120 9.85 -17.01 -29.35
C LYS A 120 9.95 -17.69 -30.71
N SER A 121 10.31 -18.97 -30.74
CA SER A 121 10.40 -19.75 -31.99
C SER A 121 9.02 -19.98 -32.59
N PHE A 122 8.02 -20.30 -31.77
CA PHE A 122 6.63 -20.43 -32.21
C PHE A 122 6.14 -19.16 -32.92
N PHE A 123 6.31 -17.99 -32.30
CA PHE A 123 5.91 -16.72 -32.91
C PHE A 123 6.80 -16.28 -34.07
N ALA A 124 7.99 -16.85 -34.26
CA ALA A 124 8.80 -16.62 -35.45
C ALA A 124 8.30 -17.45 -36.65
N GLU A 125 7.84 -18.68 -36.40
CA GLU A 125 7.48 -19.65 -37.46
C GLU A 125 5.99 -19.65 -37.84
N THR A 126 5.11 -19.14 -36.97
CA THR A 126 3.65 -19.19 -37.20
C THR A 126 3.24 -18.35 -38.42
N SER A 127 2.14 -18.66 -39.11
CA SER A 127 1.60 -17.78 -40.15
C SER A 127 0.78 -16.63 -39.55
N SER A 128 0.67 -15.51 -40.26
CA SER A 128 -0.26 -14.42 -39.85
C SER A 128 -1.71 -14.92 -39.85
N GLY A 129 -2.49 -14.47 -38.87
CA GLY A 129 -3.87 -14.88 -38.65
C GLY A 129 -4.30 -14.82 -37.18
N SER A 130 -5.55 -15.21 -36.92
CA SER A 130 -6.06 -15.34 -35.56
C SER A 130 -5.52 -16.61 -34.91
N LEU A 131 -4.90 -16.48 -33.73
CA LEU A 131 -4.27 -17.61 -33.03
C LEU A 131 -5.20 -18.21 -31.98
N SER A 132 -5.86 -17.36 -31.19
CA SER A 132 -6.79 -17.79 -30.15
C SER A 132 -7.80 -16.69 -29.84
N ARG A 133 -8.99 -17.07 -29.38
CA ARG A 133 -10.08 -16.15 -29.04
C ARG A 133 -10.91 -16.73 -27.90
N CYS A 134 -11.33 -15.87 -26.97
CA CYS A 134 -12.34 -16.14 -25.96
C CYS A 134 -13.42 -15.04 -25.99
N SER A 135 -14.37 -15.04 -25.07
CA SER A 135 -15.45 -14.04 -25.05
C SER A 135 -14.94 -12.63 -24.75
N SER A 136 -13.93 -12.48 -23.89
CA SER A 136 -13.36 -11.17 -23.52
C SER A 136 -12.20 -10.67 -24.39
N GLY A 137 -11.76 -11.41 -25.41
CA GLY A 137 -10.61 -10.98 -26.22
C GLY A 137 -10.03 -12.00 -27.19
N SER A 138 -8.97 -11.61 -27.87
CA SER A 138 -8.24 -12.44 -28.84
C SER A 138 -6.75 -12.14 -28.89
N ILE A 139 -5.99 -13.12 -29.39
CA ILE A 139 -4.60 -12.95 -29.81
C ILE A 139 -4.52 -13.23 -31.30
N GLU A 140 -3.97 -12.25 -32.03
CA GLU A 140 -3.85 -12.29 -33.48
C GLU A 140 -2.43 -11.88 -33.89
N LEU A 141 -2.01 -12.33 -35.05
CA LEU A 141 -0.68 -12.08 -35.56
C LEU A 141 -0.79 -11.50 -36.96
N THR A 142 -0.21 -10.32 -37.17
CA THR A 142 -0.35 -9.55 -38.40
C THR A 142 1.02 -9.14 -38.94
N GLY A 143 1.07 -8.73 -40.21
CA GLY A 143 2.31 -8.44 -40.92
C GLY A 143 2.83 -9.64 -41.72
N ILE A 144 4.06 -9.54 -42.21
CA ILE A 144 4.65 -10.51 -43.16
C ILE A 144 5.20 -11.72 -42.39
N PRO A 145 4.82 -12.94 -42.80
CA PRO A 145 5.80 -13.84 -43.40
C PRO A 145 5.29 -14.31 -44.77
N GLU A 146 5.79 -13.71 -45.85
CA GLU A 146 5.72 -14.35 -47.17
C GLU A 146 6.53 -15.66 -47.05
N ASP A 147 5.86 -16.79 -47.31
CA ASP A 147 6.40 -18.15 -47.38
C ASP A 147 6.69 -18.93 -46.09
N VAL A 148 5.70 -19.14 -45.21
CA VAL A 148 5.72 -20.31 -44.28
C VAL A 148 4.43 -21.12 -44.37
N SER A 149 4.52 -22.27 -45.03
CA SER A 149 3.45 -23.27 -45.23
C SER A 149 3.43 -24.29 -44.07
N ALA A 150 3.24 -23.82 -42.84
CA ALA A 150 3.05 -24.71 -41.70
C ALA A 150 1.73 -24.36 -41.01
N ALA A 151 0.82 -25.32 -40.93
CA ALA A 151 -0.32 -25.22 -40.02
C ALA A 151 0.23 -25.00 -38.59
N PRO A 152 -0.37 -24.10 -37.79
CA PRO A 152 0.10 -23.91 -36.43
C PRO A 152 0.05 -25.25 -35.71
N GLY A 153 1.18 -25.66 -35.13
CA GLY A 153 1.21 -26.79 -34.20
C GLY A 153 0.31 -26.52 -32.98
N THR A 154 0.29 -27.45 -32.03
CA THR A 154 -0.41 -27.23 -30.75
C THR A 154 0.01 -25.89 -30.14
N LEU A 155 -0.96 -25.02 -29.84
CA LEU A 155 -0.69 -23.70 -29.28
C LEU A 155 0.06 -23.86 -27.94
N PRO A 156 1.21 -23.20 -27.76
CA PRO A 156 1.98 -23.27 -26.51
C PRO A 156 1.37 -22.42 -25.38
N PHE A 157 0.23 -21.78 -25.64
CA PHE A 157 -0.51 -20.96 -24.69
C PHE A 157 -2.03 -21.17 -24.79
N SER A 158 -2.74 -20.81 -23.74
CA SER A 158 -4.22 -20.77 -23.69
C SER A 158 -4.72 -19.46 -23.08
N LEU A 159 -5.98 -19.12 -23.33
CA LEU A 159 -6.59 -17.89 -22.84
C LEU A 159 -7.54 -18.20 -21.68
N THR A 160 -7.44 -17.40 -20.61
CA THR A 160 -8.42 -17.37 -19.53
C THR A 160 -9.19 -16.05 -19.60
N ASP A 161 -10.50 -16.16 -19.60
CA ASP A 161 -11.41 -15.03 -19.71
C ASP A 161 -11.55 -14.30 -18.37
N LEU A 162 -11.46 -12.97 -18.38
CA LEU A 162 -11.58 -12.08 -17.20
C LEU A 162 -12.81 -11.17 -17.32
N HIS A 163 -14.00 -11.76 -17.43
CA HIS A 163 -15.27 -11.06 -17.58
C HIS A 163 -16.02 -10.80 -16.26
N SER A 164 -15.49 -11.24 -15.11
CA SER A 164 -16.17 -11.11 -13.81
C SER A 164 -15.23 -11.07 -12.61
N ILE A 165 -15.74 -10.60 -11.47
CA ILE A 165 -15.00 -10.63 -10.20
C ILE A 165 -14.68 -12.07 -9.74
N ASP A 166 -15.56 -13.02 -10.05
CA ASP A 166 -15.34 -14.46 -9.83
C ASP A 166 -14.15 -14.97 -10.64
N SER A 167 -14.10 -14.67 -11.94
CA SER A 167 -12.97 -15.06 -12.80
C SER A 167 -11.64 -14.47 -12.32
N TYR A 168 -11.65 -13.22 -11.86
CA TYR A 168 -10.50 -12.58 -11.22
C TYR A 168 -10.08 -13.27 -9.93
N TYR A 169 -11.03 -13.60 -9.06
CA TYR A 169 -10.78 -14.30 -7.79
C TYR A 169 -10.17 -15.68 -8.03
N ARG A 170 -10.77 -16.48 -8.92
CA ARG A 170 -10.28 -17.82 -9.27
C ARG A 170 -8.89 -17.76 -9.89
N LEU A 171 -8.64 -16.81 -10.80
CA LEU A 171 -7.33 -16.66 -11.41
C LEU A 171 -6.22 -16.44 -10.37
N ASN A 172 -6.48 -15.60 -9.35
CA ASN A 172 -5.52 -15.39 -8.25
C ASN A 172 -5.26 -16.68 -7.46
N ALA A 173 -6.32 -17.40 -7.09
CA ALA A 173 -6.20 -18.67 -6.37
C ALA A 173 -5.44 -19.72 -7.19
N GLU A 174 -5.70 -19.80 -8.49
CA GLU A 174 -5.03 -20.72 -9.40
C GLU A 174 -3.54 -20.37 -9.56
N ILE A 175 -3.18 -19.11 -9.84
CA ILE A 175 -1.77 -18.71 -9.97
C ILE A 175 -0.98 -19.00 -8.68
N LEU A 176 -1.63 -18.85 -7.52
CA LEU A 176 -1.03 -19.07 -6.23
C LEU A 176 -0.86 -20.56 -5.87
N THR A 177 -1.72 -21.43 -6.40
CA THR A 177 -1.69 -22.88 -6.13
C THR A 177 -0.96 -23.68 -7.20
N ASP A 178 -0.78 -23.11 -8.39
CA ASP A 178 -0.04 -23.71 -9.50
C ASP A 178 1.46 -23.64 -9.21
N TYR A 179 2.03 -24.73 -8.68
CA TYR A 179 3.45 -24.84 -8.37
C TYR A 179 4.15 -25.92 -9.22
N PRO A 180 5.28 -25.61 -9.87
CA PRO A 180 5.90 -24.29 -9.96
C PRO A 180 5.16 -23.34 -10.93
N SER A 181 4.86 -22.14 -10.47
CA SER A 181 4.22 -21.13 -11.31
C SER A 181 5.17 -20.70 -12.44
N PRO A 182 4.73 -20.68 -13.72
CA PRO A 182 5.55 -20.14 -14.80
C PRO A 182 5.70 -18.62 -14.68
N TYR A 183 4.92 -17.95 -13.84
CA TYR A 183 4.95 -16.50 -13.68
C TYR A 183 5.93 -16.06 -12.59
N VAL A 184 6.58 -14.92 -12.84
CA VAL A 184 7.39 -14.27 -11.80
C VAL A 184 6.46 -13.42 -10.94
N LEU A 185 6.20 -13.89 -9.72
CA LEU A 185 5.43 -13.16 -8.70
C LEU A 185 6.32 -12.22 -7.88
N PRO A 186 5.81 -11.05 -7.44
CA PRO A 186 6.56 -10.08 -6.66
C PRO A 186 6.81 -10.59 -5.24
N GLY A 187 7.95 -10.19 -4.69
CA GLY A 187 8.38 -10.58 -3.34
C GLY A 187 9.61 -11.48 -3.36
N TYR A 188 10.20 -11.65 -2.18
CA TYR A 188 11.30 -12.57 -1.92
C TYR A 188 10.84 -13.62 -0.92
N SER A 189 11.35 -14.83 -1.05
CA SER A 189 11.17 -15.88 -0.06
C SER A 189 12.26 -16.92 -0.24
N ASN A 190 12.70 -17.47 0.88
CA ASN A 190 13.59 -18.64 0.90
C ASN A 190 12.81 -19.95 0.94
N GLU A 191 11.48 -19.88 0.97
CA GLU A 191 10.57 -21.00 1.10
C GLU A 191 9.67 -21.10 -0.14
N PRO A 192 9.42 -22.32 -0.65
CA PRO A 192 8.49 -22.52 -1.76
C PRO A 192 7.08 -22.06 -1.34
N ASP A 193 6.30 -21.59 -2.31
CA ASP A 193 4.88 -21.21 -2.13
C ASP A 193 4.63 -20.05 -1.16
N CYS A 194 5.66 -19.30 -0.81
CA CYS A 194 5.54 -18.07 -0.05
C CYS A 194 6.19 -16.95 -0.84
N HIS A 195 5.49 -15.83 -1.03
CA HIS A 195 6.04 -14.64 -1.67
C HIS A 195 5.82 -13.45 -0.73
N MET A 196 6.89 -12.83 -0.25
CA MET A 196 6.79 -11.74 0.72
C MET A 196 7.43 -10.46 0.20
N GLY A 197 6.72 -9.35 0.34
CA GLY A 197 7.24 -8.02 0.07
C GLY A 197 8.21 -7.54 1.14
N ARG A 198 8.60 -6.28 1.03
CA ARG A 198 9.47 -5.59 1.99
C ARG A 198 8.67 -5.14 3.21
N ASN A 199 9.35 -4.99 4.35
CA ASN A 199 8.78 -4.44 5.58
C ASN A 199 7.55 -5.20 6.08
N VAL A 200 7.56 -6.53 5.91
CA VAL A 200 6.53 -7.41 6.47
C VAL A 200 6.89 -7.76 7.91
N VAL A 201 6.01 -7.44 8.85
CA VAL A 201 6.17 -7.75 10.27
C VAL A 201 5.17 -8.83 10.66
N ILE A 202 5.67 -9.95 11.19
CA ILE A 202 4.85 -11.06 11.66
C ILE A 202 5.09 -11.21 13.16
N SER A 203 4.06 -10.94 13.97
CA SER A 203 4.16 -11.04 15.43
C SER A 203 4.39 -12.48 15.89
N LYS A 204 5.07 -12.65 17.03
CA LYS A 204 5.24 -13.97 17.65
C LYS A 204 3.87 -14.57 17.99
N GLY A 205 3.57 -15.73 17.42
CA GLY A 205 2.29 -16.41 17.58
C GLY A 205 1.26 -16.12 16.48
N ALA A 206 1.62 -15.32 15.47
CA ALA A 206 0.91 -15.33 14.19
C ALA A 206 1.34 -16.53 13.34
N GLU A 207 0.45 -17.03 12.50
CA GLU A 207 0.70 -18.16 11.61
C GLU A 207 0.50 -17.75 10.15
N VAL A 208 1.44 -18.16 9.29
CA VAL A 208 1.36 -17.98 7.85
C VAL A 208 1.34 -19.35 7.19
N ILE A 209 0.20 -19.72 6.62
CA ILE A 209 -0.05 -21.04 6.03
C ILE A 209 0.01 -20.90 4.51
N LYS A 210 0.96 -21.58 3.87
CA LYS A 210 1.18 -21.50 2.41
C LYS A 210 0.08 -22.24 1.61
N PRO A 211 -0.15 -21.90 0.34
CA PRO A 211 0.53 -20.86 -0.42
C PRO A 211 0.05 -19.45 -0.06
N VAL A 212 0.94 -18.47 -0.02
CA VAL A 212 0.60 -17.06 0.25
C VAL A 212 1.42 -16.08 -0.56
N VAL A 213 0.79 -14.96 -0.89
CA VAL A 213 1.48 -13.75 -1.40
C VAL A 213 1.18 -12.62 -0.43
N ILE A 214 2.23 -11.96 0.07
CA ILE A 214 2.16 -10.86 1.01
C ILE A 214 2.87 -9.65 0.39
N GLY A 215 2.20 -8.51 0.34
CA GLY A 215 2.70 -7.27 -0.24
C GLY A 215 3.72 -6.56 0.64
N ASN A 216 3.98 -5.29 0.32
CA ASN A 216 4.92 -4.47 1.10
C ASN A 216 4.22 -3.83 2.31
N ASN A 217 4.98 -3.57 3.37
CA ASN A 217 4.50 -2.87 4.58
C ASN A 217 3.29 -3.56 5.24
N VAL A 218 3.28 -4.89 5.24
CA VAL A 218 2.20 -5.69 5.85
C VAL A 218 2.53 -6.02 7.30
N GLN A 219 1.52 -6.01 8.16
CA GLN A 219 1.66 -6.40 9.56
C GLN A 219 0.63 -7.46 9.90
N ILE A 220 1.10 -8.58 10.47
CA ILE A 220 0.26 -9.70 10.90
C ILE A 220 0.42 -9.83 12.42
N MET A 221 -0.65 -9.53 13.15
CA MET A 221 -0.64 -9.39 14.60
C MET A 221 -0.75 -10.75 15.31
N LYS A 222 -0.48 -10.76 16.62
CA LYS A 222 -0.45 -11.98 17.44
C LYS A 222 -1.77 -12.77 17.32
N GLY A 223 -1.66 -14.07 17.09
CA GLY A 223 -2.80 -14.98 16.99
C GLY A 223 -3.52 -14.92 15.64
N ALA A 224 -3.13 -14.01 14.74
CA ALA A 224 -3.70 -13.97 13.40
C ALA A 224 -3.18 -15.13 12.53
N ILE A 225 -4.05 -15.62 11.65
CA ILE A 225 -3.76 -16.73 10.73
C ILE A 225 -3.96 -16.22 9.30
N VAL A 226 -2.91 -16.22 8.49
CA VAL A 226 -2.96 -15.83 7.08
C VAL A 226 -2.66 -17.04 6.20
N GLY A 227 -3.63 -17.39 5.37
CA GLY A 227 -3.61 -18.54 4.46
C GLY A 227 -4.40 -19.75 4.98
N PRO A 228 -4.44 -20.86 4.22
CA PRO A 228 -3.82 -21.05 2.90
C PRO A 228 -4.52 -20.28 1.79
N SER A 229 -3.81 -20.09 0.66
CA SER A 229 -4.31 -19.44 -0.55
C SER A 229 -4.76 -17.99 -0.32
N ALA A 230 -3.98 -17.24 0.45
CA ALA A 230 -4.26 -15.82 0.72
C ALA A 230 -3.33 -14.90 -0.09
N VAL A 231 -3.91 -13.88 -0.70
CA VAL A 231 -3.19 -12.76 -1.33
C VAL A 231 -3.42 -11.52 -0.49
N ILE A 232 -2.38 -11.03 0.17
CA ILE A 232 -2.41 -9.83 1.00
C ILE A 232 -1.69 -8.71 0.25
N GLY A 233 -2.38 -7.62 -0.04
CA GLY A 233 -1.87 -6.43 -0.71
C GLY A 233 -0.86 -5.65 0.14
N SER A 234 -0.44 -4.50 -0.38
CA SER A 234 0.49 -3.62 0.31
C SER A 234 -0.20 -2.69 1.30
N ASN A 235 0.50 -2.31 2.36
CA ASN A 235 -0.01 -1.48 3.44
C ASN A 235 -1.28 -2.09 4.07
N VAL A 236 -1.20 -3.37 4.44
CA VAL A 236 -2.30 -4.09 5.09
C VAL A 236 -1.92 -4.41 6.53
N ILE A 237 -2.90 -4.31 7.44
CA ILE A 237 -2.76 -4.77 8.82
C ILE A 237 -3.81 -5.85 9.05
N VAL A 238 -3.38 -7.01 9.53
CA VAL A 238 -4.22 -8.13 9.94
C VAL A 238 -4.14 -8.23 11.45
N ASP A 239 -5.19 -7.76 12.15
CA ASP A 239 -5.18 -7.60 13.60
C ASP A 239 -5.34 -8.93 14.36
N ARG A 240 -5.26 -8.87 15.68
CA ARG A 240 -5.17 -10.02 16.59
C ARG A 240 -6.29 -11.02 16.36
N GLU A 241 -5.95 -12.30 16.47
CA GLU A 241 -6.90 -13.42 16.43
C GLU A 241 -7.82 -13.43 15.18
N SER A 242 -7.43 -12.76 14.09
CA SER A 242 -8.17 -12.75 12.83
C SER A 242 -7.68 -13.82 11.87
N THR A 243 -8.57 -14.34 11.03
CA THR A 243 -8.23 -15.38 10.04
C THR A 243 -8.48 -14.86 8.64
N VAL A 244 -7.49 -14.94 7.76
CA VAL A 244 -7.64 -14.63 6.33
C VAL A 244 -7.23 -15.84 5.51
N SER A 245 -8.17 -16.60 4.95
CA SER A 245 -7.88 -17.80 4.17
C SER A 245 -8.68 -17.84 2.87
N ARG A 246 -8.09 -18.38 1.79
CA ARG A 246 -8.69 -18.38 0.44
C ARG A 246 -9.24 -17.01 0.06
N SER A 247 -8.53 -15.93 0.39
CA SER A 247 -9.06 -14.57 0.29
C SER A 247 -8.03 -13.64 -0.30
N ILE A 248 -8.53 -12.57 -0.93
CA ILE A 248 -7.71 -11.50 -1.49
C ILE A 248 -7.98 -10.25 -0.66
N VAL A 249 -6.97 -9.75 0.04
CA VAL A 249 -7.03 -8.46 0.73
C VAL A 249 -6.29 -7.46 -0.12
N LEU A 250 -6.97 -6.46 -0.66
CA LEU A 250 -6.35 -5.43 -1.50
C LEU A 250 -5.58 -4.41 -0.65
N ASP A 251 -4.75 -3.64 -1.33
CA ASP A 251 -3.90 -2.62 -0.72
C ASP A 251 -4.67 -1.67 0.19
N ASN A 252 -4.01 -1.16 1.23
CA ASN A 252 -4.54 -0.13 2.12
C ASN A 252 -5.80 -0.60 2.87
N THR A 253 -5.80 -1.84 3.34
CA THR A 253 -6.93 -2.45 4.05
C THR A 253 -6.51 -2.83 5.48
N TYR A 254 -7.35 -2.46 6.45
CA TYR A 254 -7.23 -2.94 7.84
C TYR A 254 -8.25 -4.06 8.07
N ILE A 255 -7.78 -5.22 8.55
CA ILE A 255 -8.61 -6.33 9.00
C ILE A 255 -8.65 -6.29 10.53
N GLY A 256 -9.84 -6.10 11.08
CA GLY A 256 -10.09 -5.98 12.52
C GLY A 256 -9.79 -7.23 13.33
N GLU A 257 -9.75 -7.06 14.65
CA GLU A 257 -9.56 -8.13 15.62
C GLU A 257 -10.70 -9.16 15.54
N GLN A 258 -10.37 -10.45 15.69
CA GLN A 258 -11.31 -11.58 15.71
C GLN A 258 -12.22 -11.68 14.47
N LEU A 259 -11.71 -11.26 13.31
CA LEU A 259 -12.47 -11.28 12.06
C LEU A 259 -12.04 -12.44 11.16
N ASP A 260 -13.00 -13.24 10.70
CA ASP A 260 -12.78 -14.36 9.79
C ASP A 260 -13.16 -14.00 8.34
N ILE A 261 -12.14 -13.85 7.48
CA ILE A 261 -12.29 -13.62 6.04
C ILE A 261 -11.93 -14.89 5.29
N VAL A 262 -12.98 -15.60 4.86
CA VAL A 262 -12.83 -16.89 4.15
C VAL A 262 -13.53 -16.85 2.81
N GLY A 263 -12.77 -17.01 1.72
CA GLY A 263 -13.36 -17.05 0.37
C GLY A 263 -13.83 -15.69 -0.15
N ARG A 264 -13.21 -14.59 0.29
CA ARG A 264 -13.70 -13.22 0.01
C ARG A 264 -12.62 -12.32 -0.57
N ILE A 265 -13.06 -11.21 -1.15
CA ILE A 265 -12.18 -10.09 -1.50
C ILE A 265 -12.46 -8.93 -0.54
N ALA A 266 -11.47 -8.51 0.23
CA ALA A 266 -11.54 -7.35 1.10
C ALA A 266 -10.82 -6.16 0.46
N SER A 267 -11.46 -4.99 0.45
CA SER A 267 -10.91 -3.77 -0.15
C SER A 267 -11.33 -2.55 0.66
N GLY A 268 -10.43 -2.06 1.51
CA GLY A 268 -10.71 -0.98 2.44
C GLY A 268 -11.83 -1.35 3.41
N ASN A 269 -12.98 -0.66 3.33
CA ASN A 269 -14.15 -0.97 4.16
C ASN A 269 -15.18 -1.87 3.47
N THR A 270 -14.82 -2.46 2.34
CA THR A 270 -15.73 -3.27 1.52
C THR A 270 -15.30 -4.73 1.53
N LEU A 271 -16.28 -5.63 1.63
CA LEU A 271 -16.12 -7.07 1.48
C LEU A 271 -16.96 -7.56 0.30
N VAL A 272 -16.36 -8.34 -0.59
CA VAL A 272 -16.99 -8.86 -1.81
C VAL A 272 -17.06 -10.37 -1.75
N ASP A 273 -18.23 -10.90 -2.07
CA ASP A 273 -18.44 -12.30 -2.40
C ASP A 273 -18.13 -12.52 -3.89
N PRO A 274 -17.09 -13.29 -4.25
CA PRO A 274 -16.78 -13.53 -5.65
C PRO A 274 -17.88 -14.34 -6.36
N GLU A 275 -18.50 -15.31 -5.69
CA GLU A 275 -19.48 -16.22 -6.31
C GLU A 275 -20.81 -15.52 -6.58
N THR A 276 -21.29 -14.71 -5.62
CA THR A 276 -22.56 -14.01 -5.75
C THR A 276 -22.42 -12.59 -6.31
N ALA A 277 -21.18 -12.10 -6.46
CA ALA A 277 -20.86 -10.71 -6.79
C ALA A 277 -21.49 -9.68 -5.81
N PHE A 278 -21.84 -10.12 -4.60
CA PHE A 278 -22.46 -9.28 -3.58
C PHE A 278 -21.41 -8.46 -2.83
N LEU A 279 -21.70 -7.18 -2.63
CA LEU A 279 -20.79 -6.20 -2.02
C LEU A 279 -21.39 -5.71 -0.70
N VAL A 280 -20.64 -5.88 0.39
CA VAL A 280 -20.98 -5.39 1.73
C VAL A 280 -20.01 -4.28 2.10
N SER A 281 -20.51 -3.08 2.38
CA SER A 281 -19.73 -2.04 3.03
C SER A 281 -19.86 -2.20 4.53
N MET A 282 -18.76 -2.44 5.23
CA MET A 282 -18.74 -2.39 6.68
C MET A 282 -18.78 -0.92 7.15
N GLU A 283 -19.69 -0.64 8.08
CA GLU A 283 -19.83 0.69 8.69
C GLU A 283 -18.92 0.87 9.90
N ASP A 284 -18.51 -0.23 10.56
CA ASP A 284 -17.61 -0.22 11.70
C ASP A 284 -16.14 -0.18 11.24
N PRO A 285 -15.42 0.94 11.48
CA PRO A 285 -14.00 1.06 11.12
C PRO A 285 -13.09 0.08 11.88
N HIS A 286 -13.56 -0.47 13.01
CA HIS A 286 -12.79 -1.47 13.77
C HIS A 286 -12.84 -2.86 13.13
N LEU A 287 -13.75 -3.10 12.17
CA LEU A 287 -13.85 -4.37 11.46
C LEU A 287 -13.11 -4.33 10.11
N LEU A 288 -13.40 -3.33 9.27
CA LEU A 288 -12.74 -3.13 7.98
C LEU A 288 -12.65 -1.64 7.63
N ALA A 289 -11.44 -1.14 7.31
CA ALA A 289 -11.24 0.26 6.92
C ALA A 289 -10.21 0.44 5.81
N GLY A 290 -10.45 1.43 4.93
CA GLY A 290 -9.50 1.86 3.89
C GLY A 290 -8.49 2.90 4.40
N MET A 291 -7.20 2.66 4.18
CA MET A 291 -6.10 3.45 4.72
C MET A 291 -5.72 4.70 3.90
N ASN A 292 -6.37 4.93 2.74
CA ASN A 292 -6.08 6.09 1.88
C ASN A 292 -7.31 6.97 1.62
N LYS A 293 -7.50 8.03 2.44
CA LYS A 293 -8.35 9.18 2.09
C LYS A 293 -7.49 10.42 1.85
N ALA A 294 -6.84 10.48 0.68
CA ALA A 294 -5.92 11.57 0.32
C ALA A 294 -6.62 12.84 -0.25
N ALA A 295 -7.85 12.76 -0.75
CA ALA A 295 -8.45 13.86 -1.52
C ALA A 295 -9.18 14.96 -0.71
N ARG A 296 -9.30 14.85 0.62
CA ARG A 296 -10.04 15.83 1.47
C ARG A 296 -9.14 16.86 2.19
N ARG A 297 -7.84 16.90 1.87
CA ARG A 297 -6.80 17.35 2.83
C ARG A 297 -6.51 18.85 2.95
N GLN A 298 -6.83 19.74 2.01
CA GLN A 298 -6.40 21.15 2.19
C GLN A 298 -7.17 21.93 3.28
N GLY A 299 -8.50 21.81 3.35
CA GLY A 299 -9.29 22.46 4.41
C GLY A 299 -9.11 21.83 5.79
N LEU A 300 -8.95 20.51 5.85
CA LEU A 300 -8.78 19.75 7.10
C LEU A 300 -7.41 19.95 7.75
N VAL A 301 -6.35 20.22 6.97
CA VAL A 301 -5.00 20.48 7.51
C VAL A 301 -4.97 21.80 8.29
N LEU A 302 -5.59 22.86 7.76
CA LEU A 302 -5.65 24.15 8.46
C LEU A 302 -6.50 24.06 9.73
N ILE A 303 -7.67 23.41 9.66
CA ILE A 303 -8.54 23.22 10.84
C ILE A 303 -7.81 22.44 11.93
N ARG A 304 -7.09 21.36 11.56
CA ARG A 304 -6.31 20.57 12.51
C ARG A 304 -5.17 21.36 13.13
N TYR A 305 -4.45 22.15 12.34
CA TYR A 305 -3.42 23.05 12.86
C TYR A 305 -3.99 24.05 13.87
N LEU A 306 -5.10 24.72 13.54
CA LEU A 306 -5.74 25.68 14.44
C LEU A 306 -6.23 25.01 15.74
N ALA A 307 -6.78 23.80 15.66
CA ALA A 307 -7.17 23.04 16.84
C ALA A 307 -5.96 22.73 17.73
N HIS A 308 -4.86 22.22 17.15
CA HIS A 308 -3.62 21.95 17.89
C HIS A 308 -3.01 23.21 18.48
N ALA A 309 -3.02 24.32 17.74
CA ALA A 309 -2.52 25.61 18.23
C ALA A 309 -3.36 26.15 19.40
N ALA A 310 -4.70 26.02 19.35
CA ALA A 310 -5.58 26.42 20.44
C ALA A 310 -5.36 25.57 21.70
N ILE A 311 -5.22 24.26 21.56
CA ILE A 311 -4.91 23.34 22.66
C ILE A 311 -3.53 23.66 23.26
N ALA A 312 -2.50 23.85 22.42
CA ALA A 312 -1.16 24.21 22.87
C ALA A 312 -1.16 25.55 23.61
N LEU A 313 -1.90 26.56 23.12
CA LEU A 313 -2.04 27.85 23.80
C LEU A 313 -2.68 27.70 25.19
N LEU A 314 -3.76 26.90 25.28
CA LEU A 314 -4.42 26.61 26.56
C LEU A 314 -3.47 25.91 27.54
N LEU A 315 -2.73 24.89 27.08
CA LEU A 315 -1.75 24.17 27.90
C LEU A 315 -0.58 25.06 28.31
N ILE A 316 -0.12 25.97 27.45
CA ILE A 316 0.92 26.95 27.80
C ILE A 316 0.40 27.86 28.93
N LEU A 317 -0.81 28.40 28.81
CA LEU A 317 -1.40 29.26 29.84
C LEU A 317 -1.58 28.53 31.18
N LEU A 318 -1.98 27.25 31.14
CA LEU A 318 -2.17 26.42 32.34
C LEU A 318 -0.85 26.05 33.00
N LEU A 319 0.18 25.71 32.22
CA LEU A 319 1.42 25.11 32.70
C LEU A 319 2.54 26.13 32.96
N ILE A 320 2.42 27.38 32.52
CA ILE A 320 3.50 28.38 32.67
C ILE A 320 3.82 28.68 34.14
N LEU A 321 2.80 28.82 35.01
CA LEU A 321 2.98 29.07 36.44
C LEU A 321 3.69 27.91 37.15
N PRO A 322 3.21 26.64 37.04
CA PRO A 322 3.92 25.52 37.65
C PRO A 322 5.31 25.33 37.03
N TYR A 323 5.48 25.50 35.71
CA TYR A 323 6.80 25.41 35.08
C TYR A 323 7.81 26.41 35.66
N LEU A 324 7.41 27.69 35.82
CA LEU A 324 8.26 28.72 36.42
C LEU A 324 8.56 28.43 37.89
N PHE A 325 7.57 27.96 38.66
CA PHE A 325 7.75 27.56 40.06
C PHE A 325 8.80 26.46 40.19
N PHE A 326 8.67 25.36 39.43
CA PHE A 326 9.63 24.26 39.46
C PHE A 326 11.01 24.68 38.94
N ARG A 327 11.07 25.52 37.90
CA ARG A 327 12.34 26.05 37.38
C ARG A 327 13.10 26.84 38.44
N ILE A 328 12.42 27.70 39.21
CA ILE A 328 13.04 28.47 40.29
C ILE A 328 13.43 27.56 41.46
N LEU A 329 12.52 26.66 41.88
CA LEU A 329 12.77 25.74 42.99
C LEU A 329 13.97 24.82 42.74
N LEU A 330 14.10 24.30 41.52
CA LEU A 330 15.14 23.35 41.15
C LEU A 330 16.44 24.03 40.68
N SER A 331 16.38 25.29 40.22
CA SER A 331 17.59 26.07 39.91
C SER A 331 18.36 26.44 41.19
N VAL A 332 17.65 26.78 42.28
CA VAL A 332 18.26 27.07 43.59
C VAL A 332 19.01 25.86 44.15
N THR A 333 18.59 24.64 43.80
CA THR A 333 19.20 23.40 44.27
C THR A 333 20.21 22.79 43.30
N ALA A 334 20.62 23.55 42.26
CA ALA A 334 21.56 23.11 41.20
C ALA A 334 21.16 21.81 40.48
N LYS A 335 19.86 21.50 40.50
CA LYS A 335 19.28 20.24 40.02
C LYS A 335 18.60 20.36 38.66
N TRP A 336 18.49 21.59 38.17
CA TRP A 336 17.96 21.91 36.85
C TRP A 336 19.08 21.97 35.81
N GLN A 337 18.98 21.13 34.79
CA GLN A 337 19.79 21.23 33.59
C GLN A 337 18.88 21.38 32.37
N THR A 338 19.41 21.94 31.29
CA THR A 338 18.68 22.05 30.01
C THR A 338 19.50 21.35 28.95
N ARG A 339 18.89 20.39 28.26
CA ARG A 339 19.49 19.66 27.14
C ARG A 339 18.86 20.13 25.84
N ALA A 340 19.68 20.56 24.89
CA ALA A 340 19.22 20.78 23.52
C ALA A 340 19.11 19.41 22.83
N VAL A 341 17.92 19.09 22.34
CA VAL A 341 17.63 17.84 21.62
C VAL A 341 17.06 18.18 20.25
N THR A 342 17.59 17.54 19.21
CA THR A 342 17.14 17.73 17.82
C THR A 342 16.25 16.56 17.43
N PHE A 343 15.05 16.87 16.94
CA PHE A 343 14.04 15.90 16.53
C PHE A 343 13.79 15.96 15.03
N TYR A 344 13.35 14.84 14.46
CA TYR A 344 12.82 14.79 13.10
C TYR A 344 11.45 15.48 13.03
N GLY A 345 11.27 16.34 12.02
CA GLY A 345 10.03 17.06 11.73
C GLY A 345 9.05 16.25 10.87
N ALA A 346 7.85 16.79 10.67
CA ALA A 346 6.77 16.15 9.90
C ALA A 346 7.05 16.01 8.39
N ASN A 347 8.02 16.76 7.87
CA ASN A 347 8.44 16.67 6.47
C ASN A 347 9.81 16.00 6.43
N GLU A 348 9.96 15.00 5.54
CA GLU A 348 11.23 14.33 5.28
C GLU A 348 12.36 15.36 5.10
N GLY A 349 13.43 15.19 5.88
CA GLY A 349 14.63 16.04 5.85
C GLY A 349 14.58 17.34 6.67
N LYS A 350 13.47 17.71 7.30
CA LYS A 350 13.42 18.86 8.23
C LYS A 350 13.57 18.40 9.67
N SER A 351 14.45 19.02 10.43
CA SER A 351 14.60 18.82 11.88
C SER A 351 14.31 20.09 12.66
N PHE A 352 14.02 19.96 13.95
CA PHE A 352 13.89 21.09 14.86
C PHE A 352 14.56 20.78 16.20
N THR A 353 15.19 21.79 16.78
CA THR A 353 15.83 21.67 18.08
C THR A 353 14.94 22.28 19.16
N SER A 354 14.76 21.53 20.25
CA SER A 354 14.06 21.99 21.44
C SER A 354 14.98 21.93 22.66
N ALA A 355 14.86 22.92 23.54
CA ALA A 355 15.61 23.00 24.78
C ALA A 355 14.77 22.38 25.91
N LEU A 356 14.98 21.09 26.18
CA LEU A 356 14.22 20.32 27.15
C LEU A 356 14.88 20.33 28.53
N PRO A 357 14.11 20.48 29.62
CA PRO A 357 14.65 20.38 30.96
C PRO A 357 15.01 18.93 31.31
N SER A 358 16.20 18.73 31.86
CA SER A 358 16.64 17.48 32.46
C SER A 358 16.90 17.68 33.95
N ILE A 359 16.24 16.88 34.79
CA ILE A 359 16.33 16.98 36.25
C ILE A 359 17.14 15.79 36.77
N SER A 360 18.16 16.05 37.57
CA SER A 360 19.07 15.03 38.13
C SER A 360 18.61 14.44 39.48
N CYS A 361 17.30 14.48 39.78
CA CYS A 361 16.77 14.16 41.12
C CYS A 361 15.99 12.85 41.16
N GLY A 362 16.25 12.01 42.16
CA GLY A 362 15.28 11.03 42.66
C GLY A 362 14.32 11.66 43.68
N GLY A 363 13.05 11.25 43.69
CA GLY A 363 12.06 11.64 44.70
C GLY A 363 10.74 12.20 44.16
N THR A 364 9.83 12.57 45.07
CA THR A 364 8.45 13.00 44.78
C THR A 364 8.36 14.27 43.94
N THR A 365 9.27 15.22 44.12
CA THR A 365 9.31 16.48 43.34
C THR A 365 9.61 16.24 41.85
N CYS A 366 10.51 15.30 41.54
CA CYS A 366 10.84 14.93 40.15
C CYS A 366 9.67 14.18 39.50
N SER A 367 9.07 13.25 40.26
CA SER A 367 7.87 12.55 39.81
C SER A 367 6.71 13.50 39.55
N LEU A 368 6.49 14.52 40.39
CA LEU A 368 5.42 15.48 40.20
C LEU A 368 5.67 16.36 38.95
N PHE A 369 6.94 16.71 38.69
CA PHE A 369 7.32 17.45 37.49
C PHE A 369 6.99 16.69 36.20
N THR A 370 7.32 15.41 36.13
CA THR A 370 7.02 14.56 34.97
C THR A 370 5.53 14.25 34.86
N ARG A 371 4.83 14.05 35.99
CA ARG A 371 3.37 13.81 36.03
C ARG A 371 2.57 14.99 35.47
N LEU A 372 3.02 16.21 35.75
CA LEU A 372 2.42 17.45 35.21
C LEU A 372 2.86 17.76 33.76
N SER A 373 3.61 16.86 33.12
CA SER A 373 4.17 17.05 31.77
C SER A 373 5.05 18.29 31.59
N LEU A 374 5.65 18.79 32.69
CA LEU A 374 6.49 19.99 32.65
C LEU A 374 7.83 19.74 31.92
N ASP A 375 8.23 18.47 31.80
CA ASP A 375 9.37 18.01 31.01
C ASP A 375 9.20 18.27 29.51
N ARG A 376 7.95 18.34 29.04
CA ARG A 376 7.60 18.56 27.64
C ARG A 376 7.11 19.96 27.33
N PHE A 377 6.99 20.82 28.35
CA PHE A 377 6.45 22.17 28.23
C PHE A 377 7.05 22.99 27.07
N PRO A 378 8.39 23.01 26.83
CA PRO A 378 8.96 23.75 25.71
C PRO A 378 8.48 23.29 24.32
N MET A 379 8.01 22.05 24.18
CA MET A 379 7.56 21.51 22.90
C MET A 379 6.24 22.13 22.43
N PHE A 380 5.39 22.63 23.33
CA PHE A 380 4.13 23.30 22.94
C PHE A 380 4.36 24.57 22.10
N PHE A 381 5.50 25.25 22.27
CA PHE A 381 5.86 26.39 21.40
C PHE A 381 6.18 25.95 19.96
N HIS A 382 6.67 24.72 19.77
CA HIS A 382 6.87 24.15 18.43
C HIS A 382 5.55 23.74 17.77
N VAL A 383 4.52 23.42 18.57
CA VAL A 383 3.15 23.23 18.06
C VAL A 383 2.60 24.55 17.51
N LEU A 384 2.72 25.65 18.26
CA LEU A 384 2.31 26.98 17.79
C LEU A 384 3.06 27.43 16.53
N ALA A 385 4.29 26.95 16.33
CA ALA A 385 5.08 27.21 15.12
C ALA A 385 4.75 26.25 13.96
N GLY A 386 3.81 25.30 14.14
CA GLY A 386 3.41 24.32 13.13
C GLY A 386 4.47 23.26 12.81
N LYS A 387 5.44 23.04 13.70
CA LYS A 387 6.53 22.08 13.48
C LYS A 387 6.16 20.65 13.91
N ILE A 388 5.32 20.54 14.93
CA ILE A 388 4.82 19.29 15.51
C ILE A 388 3.35 19.43 15.90
N GLY A 389 2.66 18.30 16.12
CA GLY A 389 1.31 18.29 16.69
C GLY A 389 1.29 18.22 18.23
N VAL A 390 0.12 18.39 18.84
CA VAL A 390 -0.06 18.07 20.27
C VAL A 390 -0.08 16.55 20.46
N ILE A 391 -0.77 15.83 19.57
CA ILE A 391 -0.92 14.38 19.56
C ILE A 391 -0.55 13.82 18.18
N GLY A 392 0.13 12.68 18.13
CA GLY A 392 0.66 12.11 16.89
C GLY A 392 1.60 10.93 17.13
N SER A 393 2.66 10.85 16.34
CA SER A 393 3.74 9.86 16.49
C SER A 393 4.76 10.31 17.54
N PHE A 394 5.42 9.34 18.17
CA PHE A 394 6.48 9.60 19.14
C PHE A 394 7.61 10.44 18.52
N PRO A 395 8.09 11.51 19.18
CA PRO A 395 9.13 12.36 18.64
C PRO A 395 10.49 11.65 18.65
N LEU A 396 11.00 11.31 17.46
CA LEU A 396 12.28 10.64 17.25
C LEU A 396 13.46 11.62 17.33
N GLU A 397 14.43 11.33 18.20
CA GLU A 397 15.69 12.09 18.34
C GLU A 397 16.68 11.76 17.21
N VAL A 398 17.34 12.78 16.66
CA VAL A 398 18.44 12.63 15.70
C VAL A 398 19.73 12.30 16.47
N LYS A 399 20.26 11.08 16.35
CA LYS A 399 21.54 10.67 16.96
C LYS A 399 22.69 10.88 15.98
N GLU A 400 23.74 11.61 16.39
CA GLU A 400 24.89 11.96 15.54
C GLU A 400 25.90 10.82 15.27
N SER A 401 25.71 9.61 15.82
CA SER A 401 26.70 8.52 15.68
C SER A 401 26.07 7.14 15.49
N GLY A 402 26.39 6.52 14.35
CA GLY A 402 26.49 5.06 14.16
C GLY A 402 25.18 4.30 13.95
N HIS A 403 24.96 3.85 12.71
CA HIS A 403 24.13 2.71 12.30
C HIS A 403 22.86 2.43 13.12
N GLY A 404 21.84 3.21 12.81
CA GLY A 404 20.45 2.92 13.11
C GLY A 404 19.61 3.89 12.30
N GLU A 405 19.50 3.66 10.99
CA GLU A 405 18.46 4.31 10.20
C GLU A 405 17.13 3.93 10.84
N THR A 406 16.62 4.77 11.73
CA THR A 406 15.25 4.64 12.18
C THR A 406 14.43 5.07 10.99
N GLU A 407 13.98 4.10 10.18
CA GLU A 407 13.23 4.37 8.95
C GLU A 407 12.03 5.25 9.26
N ILE A 408 12.13 6.54 8.91
CA ILE A 408 11.03 7.48 9.02
C ILE A 408 10.01 7.04 7.98
N PHE A 409 8.90 6.47 8.43
CA PHE A 409 7.87 5.96 7.53
C PHE A 409 7.11 7.12 6.87
N SER A 410 6.57 6.86 5.67
CA SER A 410 5.77 7.84 4.94
C SER A 410 4.54 8.23 5.77
N GLY A 411 4.42 9.51 6.12
CA GLY A 411 3.31 10.02 6.94
C GLY A 411 3.60 10.13 8.44
N TYR A 412 4.87 10.01 8.85
CA TYR A 412 5.32 10.34 10.21
C TYR A 412 4.90 11.75 10.64
N ARG A 413 4.26 11.86 11.81
CA ARG A 413 3.73 13.12 12.35
C ARG A 413 4.19 13.31 13.80
N PRO A 414 5.36 13.92 14.04
CA PRO A 414 5.87 14.12 15.39
C PRO A 414 4.92 14.97 16.22
N ALA A 415 4.77 14.62 17.49
CA ALA A 415 3.92 15.33 18.43
C ALA A 415 4.49 15.39 19.85
N VAL A 416 3.90 16.24 20.69
CA VAL A 416 4.25 16.36 22.11
C VAL A 416 3.88 15.09 22.89
N PHE A 417 2.71 14.52 22.59
CA PHE A 417 2.24 13.24 23.10
C PHE A 417 2.06 12.26 21.95
N SER A 418 2.40 11.00 22.17
CA SER A 418 2.15 9.96 21.18
C SER A 418 0.73 9.40 21.33
N TYR A 419 0.17 8.84 20.25
CA TYR A 419 -1.09 8.10 20.31
C TYR A 419 -0.97 6.88 21.24
N ALA A 420 0.14 6.15 21.14
CA ALA A 420 0.41 5.00 21.99
C ALA A 420 0.36 5.37 23.48
N GLU A 421 0.99 6.48 23.87
CA GLU A 421 0.94 7.02 25.24
C GLU A 421 -0.47 7.45 25.67
N ALA A 422 -1.26 8.05 24.76
CA ALA A 422 -2.61 8.49 25.06
C ALA A 422 -3.58 7.33 25.31
N GLU A 423 -3.34 6.17 24.70
CA GLU A 423 -4.15 4.95 24.87
C GLU A 423 -3.45 3.89 25.75
N ASP A 424 -2.38 4.28 26.46
CA ASP A 424 -1.64 3.42 27.40
C ASP A 424 -1.11 2.10 26.80
N TRP A 425 -0.69 2.16 25.54
CA TRP A 425 -0.06 1.03 24.87
C TRP A 425 1.30 0.71 25.50
N PRO A 426 1.70 -0.58 25.57
CA PRO A 426 3.00 -0.98 26.09
C PRO A 426 4.13 -0.26 25.33
N ALA A 427 5.14 0.20 26.06
CA ALA A 427 6.32 0.88 25.52
C ALA A 427 7.24 -0.05 24.68
N ASP A 428 6.75 -1.21 24.23
CA ASP A 428 7.43 -2.00 23.21
C ASP A 428 7.45 -1.19 21.91
N ALA A 429 8.67 -0.87 21.45
CA ALA A 429 8.93 -0.04 20.29
C ALA A 429 8.28 -0.61 19.01
N GLY A 430 8.02 -1.92 18.96
CA GLY A 430 7.28 -2.56 17.88
C GLY A 430 5.80 -2.19 17.88
N GLU A 431 5.07 -2.53 18.95
CA GLU A 431 3.60 -2.40 19.02
C GLU A 431 3.13 -0.93 19.01
N SER A 432 3.86 -0.04 19.71
CA SER A 432 3.53 1.38 19.75
C SER A 432 3.63 2.07 18.38
N ALA A 433 4.62 1.67 17.55
CA ALA A 433 4.79 2.24 16.21
C ALA A 433 3.62 1.90 15.26
N ILE A 434 2.95 0.77 15.48
CA ILE A 434 1.83 0.28 14.67
C ILE A 434 0.60 1.18 14.85
N VAL A 435 0.22 1.37 16.09
CA VAL A 435 -0.97 2.16 16.45
C VAL A 435 -0.78 3.64 16.13
N GLU A 436 0.44 4.13 16.23
CA GLU A 436 0.79 5.49 15.79
C GLU A 436 0.68 5.67 14.28
N ARG A 437 1.06 4.67 13.47
CA ARG A 437 0.87 4.69 12.01
C ARG A 437 -0.61 4.69 11.65
N TYR A 438 -1.40 3.83 12.30
CA TYR A 438 -2.84 3.80 12.13
C TYR A 438 -3.45 5.18 12.44
N TYR A 439 -3.09 5.76 13.58
CA TYR A 439 -3.61 7.07 13.99
C TYR A 439 -3.13 8.23 13.11
N ALA A 440 -1.90 8.21 12.61
CA ALA A 440 -1.40 9.23 11.70
C ALA A 440 -2.26 9.35 10.43
N VAL A 441 -2.86 8.23 10.01
CA VAL A 441 -3.77 8.14 8.86
C VAL A 441 -5.21 8.50 9.24
N HIS A 442 -5.73 7.97 10.35
CA HIS A 442 -7.17 8.02 10.68
C HIS A 442 -7.57 9.11 11.67
N GLY A 443 -6.62 9.72 12.39
CA GLY A 443 -6.89 10.67 13.46
C GLY A 443 -7.59 11.94 12.97
N THR A 444 -8.62 12.35 13.72
CA THR A 444 -9.42 13.55 13.45
C THR A 444 -9.21 14.62 14.53
N PRO A 445 -9.39 15.93 14.24
CA PRO A 445 -9.19 16.99 15.23
C PRO A 445 -10.03 16.82 16.52
N ALA A 446 -11.22 16.20 16.43
CA ALA A 446 -12.04 15.92 17.60
C ALA A 446 -11.44 14.81 18.48
N GLN A 447 -10.96 13.72 17.86
CA GLN A 447 -10.23 12.67 18.57
C GLN A 447 -8.94 13.23 19.19
N ASP A 448 -8.26 14.13 18.50
CA ASP A 448 -7.01 14.73 19.00
C ASP A 448 -7.20 15.46 20.34
N ILE A 449 -8.36 16.11 20.55
CA ILE A 449 -8.72 16.76 21.82
C ILE A 449 -8.87 15.72 22.93
N VAL A 450 -9.64 14.66 22.69
CA VAL A 450 -9.88 13.60 23.67
C VAL A 450 -8.58 12.90 24.05
N LEU A 451 -7.74 12.58 23.06
CA LEU A 451 -6.45 11.93 23.26
C LEU A 451 -5.46 12.81 24.00
N THR A 452 -5.49 14.13 23.80
CA THR A 452 -4.67 15.06 24.58
C THR A 452 -5.04 15.00 26.06
N VAL A 453 -6.34 14.99 26.38
CA VAL A 453 -6.80 14.87 27.77
C VAL A 453 -6.40 13.53 28.36
N LYS A 454 -6.60 12.43 27.63
CA LYS A 454 -6.18 11.08 28.06
C LYS A 454 -4.68 11.01 28.33
N ALA A 455 -3.84 11.49 27.42
CA ALA A 455 -2.38 11.51 27.59
C ALA A 455 -1.97 12.27 28.87
N PHE A 456 -2.63 13.40 29.16
CA PHE A 456 -2.39 14.16 30.37
C PHE A 456 -2.79 13.39 31.64
N LEU A 457 -3.95 12.71 31.61
CA LEU A 457 -4.43 11.90 32.74
C LEU A 457 -3.53 10.68 32.98
N ASN A 458 -3.15 9.96 31.93
CA ASN A 458 -2.28 8.78 32.02
C ASN A 458 -0.92 9.14 32.63
N ARG A 459 -0.36 10.31 32.29
CA ARG A 459 0.88 10.78 32.93
C ARG A 459 0.69 11.20 34.38
N MET A 460 -0.47 11.73 34.78
CA MET A 460 -0.75 12.07 36.19
C MET A 460 -0.97 10.84 37.07
N HIS A 461 -1.64 9.82 36.51
CA HIS A 461 -1.94 8.54 37.14
C HIS A 461 -1.34 7.41 36.29
N PRO A 462 0.01 7.23 36.31
CA PRO A 462 0.59 6.04 35.71
C PRO A 462 -0.03 4.85 36.43
N GLY A 463 -0.72 3.97 35.71
CA GLY A 463 -1.60 2.96 36.28
C GLY A 463 -0.94 2.21 37.45
N GLU A 464 -1.58 2.24 38.62
CA GLU A 464 -1.48 1.16 39.59
C GLU A 464 -2.36 0.03 39.06
N GLN A 465 -1.83 -0.80 38.17
CA GLN A 465 -2.48 -2.03 37.75
C GLN A 465 -1.48 -3.18 37.83
N GLU A 466 -1.90 -4.19 38.60
CA GLU A 466 -1.20 -5.44 38.94
C GLU A 466 -0.77 -6.28 37.74
#